data_AF-A0A3E0HK09-F1
#
_entry.id   AF-A0A3E0HK09-F1
#
_cell.length_a   1.000
_cell.length_b   1.000
_cell.length_c   1.000
_cell.angle_alpha   90.00
_cell.angle_beta   90.00
_cell.angle_gamma   90.00
#
_symmetry.space_group_name_H-M   'P 1'
#
loop_
_entity.id
_entity.type
_entity.pdbx_description
1 polymer ?
#
loop_
_entity_poly.entity_id
_entity_poly.type
_entity_poly.pdbx_seq_one_letter_code
_entity_poly.pdbx_strand_id
1 'polypeptide(L)'
;MATLTVKPSNTLRIKTQRVKKAYLAKKEIKGTEKTGETESYTFKGSNNTSTKARKEKIATIIYKNIKGDLQKKQQQTTVAHIVEVLKKDSYTKGDCIDIPLILPKIEFTKLVSANFGDEVYMVVETENMANKRIKLSLKQAEKDCLVAKDSPIVLQQDGKKASVVETYVSRFTEQNKKNISNAEDFRNFAIDAVTLSPKEEKGQKKYREALNKTTDKKTKLFMVVDAEPANQNWLEVKYEEIFDNRPNFWYYGDGNWFELKDNSILEYNIYSSGKIEKNNIKKPKEVIYNYYDVKGNKHKLGQSKLVEVDKWKKKNVKTNPIERTFLLDARNLDKFSSKGVRYGIAKWSTSKKRYYINPDCFAGLIGAMIEEGIEDLGSTGFSDINGGPGNSSSHINGEAGDLRYLSTNKDGGQTYLQHSHFDYERQVKFNKALYKFGWGRKKKMLSENYERFIEEKEVLNPKTKKKEKVKVTKTTLLPHTQHYKTEKVRHYHHIHIFGFDFSKIKEV
;
A
#
# COMPACT_ATOMS: atom_id res chain seq x y z
N MET A 1 72.15 3.02 -11.76
CA MET A 1 71.68 2.42 -10.50
C MET A 1 70.34 1.76 -10.76
N ALA A 2 70.25 0.44 -10.62
CA ALA A 2 69.00 -0.28 -10.80
C ALA A 2 68.16 -0.15 -9.52
N THR A 3 66.95 0.39 -9.65
CA THR A 3 66.02 0.58 -8.53
C THR A 3 65.50 -0.78 -8.08
N LEU A 4 66.04 -1.29 -6.98
CA LEU A 4 65.62 -2.56 -6.38
C LEU A 4 64.18 -2.40 -5.86
N THR A 5 63.19 -2.87 -6.62
CA THR A 5 61.80 -2.88 -6.18
C THR A 5 61.59 -4.11 -5.31
N VAL A 6 61.82 -3.98 -4.01
CA VAL A 6 61.48 -5.04 -3.04
C VAL A 6 59.95 -5.10 -2.94
N LYS A 7 59.36 -6.19 -3.44
CA LYS A 7 57.97 -6.54 -3.12
C LYS A 7 58.00 -7.37 -1.82
N PRO A 8 57.60 -6.82 -0.66
CA PRO A 8 57.55 -7.62 0.56
C PRO A 8 56.58 -8.79 0.38
N SER A 9 57.08 -10.02 0.49
CA SER A 9 56.25 -11.23 0.55
C SER A 9 55.77 -11.45 1.98
N ASN A 10 54.48 -11.72 2.19
CA ASN A 10 53.92 -12.08 3.50
C ASN A 10 54.33 -13.50 3.93
N THR A 11 55.62 -13.69 4.21
CA THR A 11 56.21 -14.96 4.66
C THR A 11 55.63 -15.44 6.00
N LEU A 12 55.10 -14.52 6.80
CA LEU A 12 54.49 -14.78 8.11
C LEU A 12 53.00 -15.17 8.04
N ARG A 13 52.40 -15.27 6.85
CA ARG A 13 50.97 -15.58 6.65
C ARG A 13 50.02 -14.69 7.48
N ILE A 14 50.40 -13.43 7.70
CA ILE A 14 49.60 -12.48 8.49
C ILE A 14 48.21 -12.33 7.86
N LYS A 15 47.17 -12.57 8.64
CA LYS A 15 45.78 -12.36 8.22
C LYS A 15 45.35 -10.95 8.56
N THR A 16 45.07 -10.15 7.53
CA THR A 16 44.53 -8.80 7.73
C THR A 16 43.04 -8.89 8.05
N GLN A 17 42.63 -8.24 9.15
CA GLN A 17 41.22 -8.05 9.48
C GLN A 17 40.73 -6.74 8.86
N ARG A 18 39.72 -6.80 7.99
CA ARG A 18 39.19 -5.58 7.37
C ARG A 18 37.74 -5.66 6.95
N VAL A 19 37.09 -4.49 6.98
CA VAL A 19 35.83 -4.25 6.28
C VAL A 19 36.14 -4.04 4.80
N LYS A 20 35.40 -4.70 3.91
CA LYS A 20 35.52 -4.57 2.45
C LYS A 20 34.50 -3.60 1.89
N LYS A 21 33.23 -3.74 2.30
CA LYS A 21 32.10 -2.93 1.82
C LYS A 21 31.05 -2.79 2.91
N ALA A 22 30.32 -1.69 2.86
CA ALA A 22 29.15 -1.46 3.69
C ALA A 22 28.04 -0.81 2.85
N TYR A 23 26.82 -1.31 2.97
CA TYR A 23 25.68 -0.80 2.21
C TYR A 23 24.34 -1.19 2.84
N LEU A 24 23.30 -0.43 2.51
CA LEU A 24 21.93 -0.82 2.78
C LEU A 24 21.45 -1.75 1.65
N ALA A 25 20.69 -2.78 2.00
CA ALA A 25 20.26 -3.81 1.08
C ALA A 25 18.80 -4.23 1.30
N LYS A 26 18.22 -4.84 0.26
CA LYS A 26 17.02 -5.66 0.37
C LYS A 26 17.42 -7.13 0.35
N LYS A 27 16.74 -7.95 1.15
CA LYS A 27 16.85 -9.41 1.10
C LYS A 27 15.94 -9.95 0.00
N GLU A 28 16.50 -10.68 -0.94
CA GLU A 28 15.75 -11.32 -2.03
C GLU A 28 15.91 -12.83 -1.98
N ILE A 29 14.86 -13.56 -2.35
CA ILE A 29 14.92 -15.01 -2.58
C ILE A 29 15.25 -15.21 -4.07
N LYS A 30 16.43 -15.75 -4.35
CA LYS A 30 16.90 -16.02 -5.73
C LYS A 30 16.58 -17.43 -6.22
N GLY A 31 16.14 -18.30 -5.33
CA GLY A 31 15.77 -19.67 -5.67
C GLY A 31 15.55 -20.52 -4.44
N THR A 32 15.52 -21.83 -4.65
CA THR A 32 15.39 -22.84 -3.59
C THR A 32 16.29 -24.02 -3.90
N GLU A 33 16.87 -24.61 -2.87
CA GLU A 33 17.73 -25.79 -2.99
C GLU A 33 17.16 -26.94 -2.14
N LYS A 34 17.23 -28.18 -2.64
CA LYS A 34 16.78 -29.38 -1.92
C LYS A 34 17.71 -29.66 -0.75
N THR A 35 17.18 -29.97 0.41
CA THR A 35 17.99 -30.27 1.61
C THR A 35 18.54 -31.70 1.64
N GLY A 36 17.96 -32.59 0.84
CA GLY A 36 18.17 -34.04 0.95
C GLY A 36 17.23 -34.72 1.94
N GLU A 37 16.51 -33.95 2.76
CA GLU A 37 15.46 -34.45 3.66
C GLU A 37 14.11 -34.54 2.94
N THR A 38 13.24 -35.40 3.43
CA THR A 38 11.89 -35.59 2.90
C THR A 38 10.84 -35.58 4.01
N GLU A 39 9.62 -35.16 3.68
CA GLU A 39 8.43 -35.36 4.50
C GLU A 39 7.53 -36.39 3.81
N SER A 40 7.21 -37.48 4.50
CA SER A 40 6.38 -38.54 3.92
C SER A 40 4.90 -38.15 3.96
N TYR A 41 4.18 -38.44 2.87
CA TYR A 41 2.75 -38.20 2.75
C TYR A 41 2.00 -39.48 2.38
N THR A 42 1.03 -39.86 3.20
CA THR A 42 0.15 -41.01 2.96
C THR A 42 -1.17 -40.58 2.35
N PHE A 43 -1.54 -41.18 1.22
CA PHE A 43 -2.81 -40.93 0.54
C PHE A 43 -3.97 -41.49 1.36
N LYS A 44 -5.00 -40.65 1.58
CA LYS A 44 -6.20 -41.02 2.34
C LYS A 44 -7.33 -41.63 1.50
N GLY A 45 -7.15 -41.70 0.17
CA GLY A 45 -8.14 -42.18 -0.78
C GLY A 45 -7.57 -42.27 -2.19
N SER A 46 -8.41 -42.60 -3.17
CA SER A 46 -7.99 -42.75 -4.56
C SER A 46 -7.81 -41.40 -5.25
N ASN A 47 -6.66 -41.21 -5.89
CA ASN A 47 -6.23 -39.97 -6.54
C ASN A 47 -5.65 -40.29 -7.91
N ASN A 48 -6.29 -39.78 -8.96
CA ASN A 48 -5.79 -39.94 -10.33
C ASN A 48 -4.77 -38.84 -10.65
N THR A 49 -3.60 -39.25 -11.13
CA THR A 49 -2.45 -38.42 -11.47
C THR A 49 -1.96 -38.66 -12.91
N SER A 50 -2.78 -39.24 -13.79
CA SER A 50 -2.36 -39.68 -15.13
C SER A 50 -2.10 -38.54 -16.13
N THR A 51 -2.54 -37.31 -15.82
CA THR A 51 -2.31 -36.14 -16.67
C THR A 51 -1.65 -35.02 -15.89
N LYS A 52 -0.91 -34.14 -16.57
CA LYS A 52 -0.22 -32.99 -15.95
C LYS A 52 -1.17 -32.14 -15.08
N ALA A 53 -2.34 -31.78 -15.61
CA ALA A 53 -3.34 -31.00 -14.90
C ALA A 53 -3.86 -31.70 -13.64
N ARG A 54 -4.00 -33.04 -13.69
CA ARG A 54 -4.41 -33.84 -12.52
C ARG A 54 -3.28 -33.92 -11.48
N LYS A 55 -2.02 -34.13 -11.90
CA LYS A 55 -0.85 -34.08 -11.01
C LYS A 55 -0.76 -32.77 -10.26
N GLU A 56 -0.86 -31.64 -10.97
CA GLU A 56 -0.80 -30.30 -10.37
C GLU A 56 -1.95 -30.07 -9.37
N LYS A 57 -3.17 -30.50 -9.71
CA LYS A 57 -4.33 -30.42 -8.80
C LYS A 57 -4.11 -31.23 -7.52
N ILE A 58 -3.66 -32.48 -7.65
CA ILE A 58 -3.38 -33.35 -6.49
C ILE A 58 -2.22 -32.78 -5.66
N ALA A 59 -1.13 -32.37 -6.29
CA ALA A 59 0.01 -31.74 -5.61
C ALA A 59 -0.40 -30.48 -4.82
N THR A 60 -1.30 -29.67 -5.37
CA THR A 60 -1.85 -28.49 -4.67
C THR A 60 -2.65 -28.88 -3.43
N ILE A 61 -3.45 -29.96 -3.50
CA ILE A 61 -4.20 -30.48 -2.36
C ILE A 61 -3.24 -31.03 -1.30
N ILE A 62 -2.24 -31.82 -1.70
CA ILE A 62 -1.22 -32.35 -0.80
C ILE A 62 -0.50 -31.22 -0.08
N TYR A 63 -0.01 -30.22 -0.84
CA TYR A 63 0.65 -29.04 -0.29
C TYR A 63 -0.23 -28.35 0.76
N LYS A 64 -1.53 -28.14 0.46
CA LYS A 64 -2.47 -27.52 1.40
C LYS A 64 -2.61 -28.33 2.70
N ASN A 65 -2.60 -29.65 2.62
CA ASN A 65 -2.75 -30.53 3.78
C ASN A 65 -1.51 -30.53 4.69
N ILE A 66 -0.30 -30.52 4.10
CA ILE A 66 0.95 -30.61 4.87
C ILE A 66 1.52 -29.24 5.29
N LYS A 67 1.07 -28.14 4.65
CA LYS A 67 1.63 -26.80 4.87
C LYS A 67 1.65 -26.38 6.34
N GLY A 68 0.58 -26.70 7.09
CA GLY A 68 0.50 -26.34 8.51
C GLY A 68 1.57 -27.02 9.36
N ASP A 69 1.88 -28.28 9.07
CA ASP A 69 2.87 -29.04 9.83
C ASP A 69 4.30 -28.69 9.40
N LEU A 70 4.52 -28.47 8.10
CA LEU A 70 5.79 -27.91 7.60
C LEU A 70 6.13 -26.58 8.27
N GLN A 71 5.14 -25.68 8.42
CA GLN A 71 5.34 -24.40 9.10
C GLN A 71 5.74 -24.55 10.57
N LYS A 72 5.13 -25.48 11.32
CA LYS A 72 5.50 -25.75 12.72
C LYS A 72 6.93 -26.28 12.84
N LYS A 73 7.36 -27.11 11.88
CA LYS A 73 8.71 -27.68 11.81
C LYS A 73 9.76 -26.74 11.19
N GLN A 74 9.38 -25.53 10.78
CA GLN A 74 10.23 -24.59 10.02
C GLN A 74 10.78 -25.16 8.69
N GLN A 75 10.05 -26.10 8.10
CA GLN A 75 10.39 -26.76 6.84
C GLN A 75 9.56 -26.18 5.69
N GLN A 76 10.02 -26.37 4.45
CA GLN A 76 9.35 -25.85 3.27
C GLN A 76 9.43 -26.83 2.11
N THR A 77 8.45 -26.73 1.20
CA THR A 77 8.43 -27.40 -0.11
C THR A 77 7.57 -26.56 -1.07
N THR A 78 7.45 -26.98 -2.33
CA THR A 78 6.57 -26.33 -3.31
C THR A 78 5.67 -27.34 -4.02
N VAL A 79 4.59 -26.84 -4.63
CA VAL A 79 3.74 -27.66 -5.51
C VAL A 79 4.54 -28.31 -6.64
N ALA A 80 5.49 -27.59 -7.26
CA ALA A 80 6.32 -28.14 -8.32
C ALA A 80 7.13 -29.36 -7.85
N HIS A 81 7.78 -29.25 -6.70
CA HIS A 81 8.50 -30.34 -6.06
C HIS A 81 7.62 -31.54 -5.69
N ILE A 82 6.36 -31.32 -5.31
CA ILE A 82 5.39 -32.40 -5.08
C ILE A 82 5.01 -33.07 -6.41
N VAL A 83 4.81 -32.30 -7.49
CA VAL A 83 4.53 -32.86 -8.81
C VAL A 83 5.66 -33.78 -9.29
N GLU A 84 6.92 -33.43 -9.03
CA GLU A 84 8.09 -34.25 -9.39
C GLU A 84 8.06 -35.66 -8.77
N VAL A 85 7.51 -35.80 -7.57
CA VAL A 85 7.45 -37.10 -6.85
C VAL A 85 6.19 -37.91 -7.15
N LEU A 86 5.18 -37.32 -7.82
CA LEU A 86 3.98 -38.01 -8.30
C LEU A 86 4.27 -38.80 -9.59
N LYS A 87 4.96 -39.93 -9.46
CA LYS A 87 5.42 -40.77 -10.58
C LYS A 87 4.36 -41.74 -11.11
N LYS A 88 3.39 -42.17 -10.29
CA LYS A 88 2.32 -43.10 -10.72
C LYS A 88 1.18 -42.36 -11.44
N ASP A 89 0.41 -43.09 -12.25
CA ASP A 89 -0.82 -42.59 -12.89
C ASP A 89 -2.02 -42.54 -11.93
N SER A 90 -1.94 -43.27 -10.83
CA SER A 90 -2.89 -43.21 -9.72
C SER A 90 -2.24 -43.61 -8.40
N TYR A 91 -2.81 -43.08 -7.31
CA TYR A 91 -2.47 -43.41 -5.93
C TYR A 91 -3.76 -43.81 -5.20
N THR A 92 -3.69 -44.81 -4.34
CA THR A 92 -4.79 -45.37 -3.56
C THR A 92 -4.59 -45.12 -2.07
N LYS A 93 -5.60 -45.43 -1.25
CA LYS A 93 -5.51 -45.26 0.20
C LYS A 93 -4.36 -46.11 0.76
N GLY A 94 -3.44 -45.48 1.49
CA GLY A 94 -2.27 -46.13 2.09
C GLY A 94 -1.00 -46.04 1.25
N ASP A 95 -1.07 -45.64 -0.04
CA ASP A 95 0.14 -45.31 -0.79
C ASP A 95 0.88 -44.14 -0.12
N CYS A 96 2.21 -44.14 -0.23
CA CYS A 96 3.06 -43.08 0.30
C CYS A 96 3.93 -42.46 -0.80
N ILE A 97 4.26 -41.17 -0.62
CA ILE A 97 5.29 -40.46 -1.37
C ILE A 97 6.18 -39.71 -0.39
N ASP A 98 7.45 -39.57 -0.74
CA ASP A 98 8.41 -38.77 0.02
C ASP A 98 8.60 -37.43 -0.67
N ILE A 99 8.17 -36.36 -0.01
CA ILE A 99 8.16 -35.01 -0.57
C ILE A 99 9.48 -34.32 -0.19
N PRO A 100 10.30 -33.86 -1.15
CA PRO A 100 11.56 -33.23 -0.85
C PRO A 100 11.34 -31.90 -0.14
N LEU A 101 12.14 -31.68 0.91
CA LEU A 101 12.23 -30.43 1.62
C LEU A 101 13.25 -29.52 0.96
N ILE A 102 13.01 -28.21 1.04
CA ILE A 102 13.84 -27.19 0.40
C ILE A 102 14.15 -26.06 1.37
N LEU A 103 15.29 -25.41 1.14
CA LEU A 103 15.63 -24.13 1.75
C LEU A 103 15.70 -23.03 0.70
N PRO A 104 15.28 -21.80 1.03
CA PRO A 104 15.47 -20.67 0.15
C PRO A 104 16.95 -20.32 0.02
N LYS A 105 17.35 -19.97 -1.20
CA LYS A 105 18.62 -19.31 -1.50
C LYS A 105 18.39 -17.81 -1.56
N ILE A 106 19.18 -17.04 -0.82
CA ILE A 106 18.99 -15.59 -0.70
C ILE A 106 20.17 -14.78 -1.22
N GLU A 107 19.90 -13.51 -1.51
CA GLU A 107 20.91 -12.50 -1.81
C GLU A 107 20.54 -11.18 -1.12
N PHE A 108 21.55 -10.38 -0.79
CA PHE A 108 21.38 -9.00 -0.32
C PHE A 108 21.79 -8.01 -1.41
N THR A 109 20.79 -7.51 -2.15
CA THR A 109 21.02 -6.57 -3.24
C THR A 109 21.05 -5.13 -2.70
N LYS A 110 22.12 -4.38 -3.04
CA LYS A 110 22.33 -2.99 -2.64
C LYS A 110 21.14 -2.10 -3.02
N LEU A 111 20.73 -1.25 -2.08
CA LEU A 111 19.73 -0.21 -2.27
C LEU A 111 20.42 1.15 -2.39
N VAL A 112 19.97 1.94 -3.36
CA VAL A 112 20.32 3.36 -3.50
C VAL A 112 19.29 4.28 -2.83
N SER A 113 18.10 3.76 -2.55
CA SER A 113 17.04 4.49 -1.86
C SER A 113 16.06 3.57 -1.14
N ALA A 114 15.39 4.07 -0.10
CA ALA A 114 14.20 3.46 0.47
C ALA A 114 13.24 4.51 1.04
N ASN A 115 12.04 4.08 1.43
CA ASN A 115 11.04 4.96 2.02
C ASN A 115 11.19 5.01 3.54
N PHE A 116 10.78 6.13 4.11
CA PHE A 116 10.65 6.32 5.54
C PHE A 116 9.71 5.25 6.14
N GLY A 117 10.25 4.49 7.10
CA GLY A 117 9.57 3.36 7.73
C GLY A 117 9.71 2.01 7.02
N ASP A 118 10.43 1.93 5.90
CA ASP A 118 10.79 0.63 5.30
C ASP A 118 11.75 -0.13 6.22
N GLU A 119 11.64 -1.46 6.23
CA GLU A 119 12.65 -2.36 6.77
C GLU A 119 13.71 -2.62 5.70
N VAL A 120 14.97 -2.42 6.05
CA VAL A 120 16.14 -2.64 5.18
C VAL A 120 17.21 -3.39 5.96
N TYR A 121 18.18 -3.98 5.26
CA TYR A 121 19.31 -4.66 5.87
C TYR A 121 20.56 -3.78 5.81
N MET A 122 21.22 -3.58 6.95
CA MET A 122 22.58 -3.05 6.98
C MET A 122 23.54 -4.21 6.75
N VAL A 123 24.32 -4.16 5.67
CA VAL A 123 25.22 -5.24 5.25
C VAL A 123 26.64 -4.74 5.25
N VAL A 124 27.52 -5.44 5.96
CA VAL A 124 28.96 -5.19 5.97
C VAL A 124 29.70 -6.45 5.56
N GLU A 125 30.34 -6.41 4.39
CA GLU A 125 31.27 -7.43 3.90
C GLU A 125 32.61 -7.26 4.62
N THR A 126 33.18 -8.34 5.17
CA THR A 126 34.45 -8.30 5.90
C THR A 126 35.42 -9.39 5.43
N GLU A 127 36.65 -9.34 5.93
CA GLU A 127 37.70 -10.34 5.73
C GLU A 127 38.31 -10.72 7.07
N ASN A 128 38.31 -12.01 7.42
CA ASN A 128 38.92 -12.53 8.66
C ASN A 128 38.36 -11.94 9.97
N MET A 129 37.10 -11.48 9.98
CA MET A 129 36.49 -10.81 11.14
C MET A 129 35.38 -11.61 11.83
N ALA A 130 35.25 -12.92 11.57
CA ALA A 130 34.20 -13.75 12.17
C ALA A 130 34.14 -13.58 13.71
N ASN A 131 32.92 -13.49 14.25
CA ASN A 131 32.60 -13.20 15.66
C ASN A 131 33.05 -11.83 16.20
N LYS A 132 33.62 -10.94 15.38
CA LYS A 132 33.94 -9.57 15.82
C LYS A 132 32.67 -8.73 15.86
N ARG A 133 32.54 -7.94 16.95
CA ARG A 133 31.45 -6.98 17.11
C ARG A 133 31.65 -5.79 16.18
N ILE A 134 30.55 -5.30 15.62
CA ILE A 134 30.53 -4.13 14.74
C ILE A 134 29.38 -3.22 15.20
N LYS A 135 29.66 -1.92 15.24
CA LYS A 135 28.70 -0.85 15.48
C LYS A 135 28.42 -0.13 14.16
N LEU A 136 27.15 0.07 13.85
CA LEU A 136 26.71 0.70 12.62
C LEU A 136 25.83 1.90 12.93
N SER A 137 26.00 2.99 12.19
CA SER A 137 25.11 4.16 12.27
C SER A 137 24.76 4.66 10.88
N LEU A 138 23.52 5.12 10.71
CA LEU A 138 23.13 5.95 9.57
C LEU A 138 23.16 7.41 9.99
N LYS A 139 23.87 8.24 9.24
CA LYS A 139 24.07 9.66 9.53
C LYS A 139 23.49 10.53 8.43
N GLN A 140 23.07 11.74 8.82
CA GLN A 140 22.58 12.75 7.89
C GLN A 140 23.71 13.20 6.95
N ALA A 141 23.51 13.02 5.64
CA ALA A 141 24.44 13.47 4.62
C ALA A 141 24.10 14.88 4.13
N GLU A 142 25.04 15.48 3.38
CA GLU A 142 24.96 16.78 2.68
C GLU A 142 24.68 18.00 3.57
N LYS A 143 23.53 18.05 4.22
CA LYS A 143 22.99 19.20 4.96
C LYS A 143 21.98 18.75 6.00
N ASP A 144 21.62 19.68 6.89
CA ASP A 144 20.60 19.47 7.90
C ASP A 144 19.24 19.12 7.26
N CYS A 145 18.59 18.08 7.80
CA CYS A 145 17.25 17.69 7.41
C CYS A 145 16.52 16.98 8.55
N LEU A 146 16.75 15.67 8.74
CA LEU A 146 16.13 14.91 9.83
C LEU A 146 16.76 15.26 11.18
N VAL A 147 18.08 15.41 11.13
CA VAL A 147 19.01 15.81 12.20
C VAL A 147 20.06 16.74 11.57
N ALA A 148 20.98 17.25 12.38
CA ALA A 148 22.12 18.02 11.86
C ALA A 148 23.02 17.15 10.99
N LYS A 149 23.71 17.73 10.01
CA LYS A 149 24.71 17.07 9.19
C LYS A 149 25.69 16.26 10.06
N ASP A 150 26.07 15.07 9.59
CA ASP A 150 27.00 14.14 10.25
C ASP A 150 26.52 13.57 11.61
N SER A 151 25.30 13.92 12.03
CA SER A 151 24.66 13.35 13.22
C SER A 151 23.91 12.05 12.89
N PRO A 152 23.91 11.07 13.81
CA PRO A 152 23.17 9.82 13.62
C PRO A 152 21.66 10.06 13.66
N ILE A 153 20.95 9.42 12.74
CA ILE A 153 19.49 9.39 12.78
C ILE A 153 19.01 8.34 13.79
N VAL A 154 17.77 8.51 14.26
CA VAL A 154 17.10 7.51 15.10
C VAL A 154 16.30 6.57 14.20
N LEU A 155 16.53 5.27 14.35
CA LEU A 155 15.89 4.17 13.64
C LEU A 155 15.41 3.09 14.63
N GLN A 156 14.97 1.94 14.12
CA GLN A 156 14.65 0.78 14.96
C GLN A 156 15.50 -0.43 14.60
N GLN A 157 15.99 -1.14 15.62
CA GLN A 157 16.58 -2.48 15.56
C GLN A 157 15.76 -3.39 16.47
N ASP A 158 15.30 -4.55 15.98
CA ASP A 158 14.46 -5.48 16.75
C ASP A 158 13.24 -4.82 17.43
N GLY A 159 12.63 -3.83 16.75
CA GLY A 159 11.48 -3.06 17.29
C GLY A 159 11.82 -2.14 18.47
N LYS A 160 13.11 -1.92 18.76
CA LYS A 160 13.62 -0.99 19.79
C LYS A 160 14.27 0.22 19.11
N LYS A 161 14.23 1.37 19.79
CA LYS A 161 14.89 2.60 19.34
C LYS A 161 16.41 2.39 19.31
N ALA A 162 17.05 2.77 18.21
CA ALA A 162 18.50 2.71 18.06
C ALA A 162 19.03 3.89 17.22
N SER A 163 20.18 4.43 17.60
CA SER A 163 21.01 5.35 16.80
C SER A 163 22.35 4.70 16.41
N VAL A 164 22.72 3.65 17.15
CA VAL A 164 23.84 2.75 16.88
C VAL A 164 23.25 1.34 16.89
N VAL A 165 23.49 0.61 15.81
CA VAL A 165 23.10 -0.79 15.62
C VAL A 165 24.30 -1.63 15.99
N GLU A 166 24.15 -2.44 17.02
CA GLU A 166 25.20 -3.36 17.46
C GLU A 166 24.91 -4.75 16.91
N THR A 167 25.91 -5.33 16.26
CA THR A 167 25.84 -6.69 15.69
C THR A 167 27.23 -7.33 15.69
N TYR A 168 27.36 -8.53 15.15
CA TYR A 168 28.66 -9.17 14.97
C TYR A 168 28.73 -9.94 13.65
N VAL A 169 29.94 -10.05 13.11
CA VAL A 169 30.21 -10.82 11.89
C VAL A 169 29.90 -12.28 12.15
N SER A 170 29.24 -12.96 11.21
CA SER A 170 28.69 -14.33 11.28
C SER A 170 27.37 -14.52 12.03
N ARG A 171 26.84 -13.49 12.72
CA ARG A 171 25.52 -13.55 13.39
C ARG A 171 24.42 -14.06 12.47
N PHE A 172 24.36 -13.53 11.25
CA PHE A 172 23.32 -13.91 10.29
C PHE A 172 23.44 -15.37 9.88
N THR A 173 24.65 -15.85 9.59
CA THR A 173 24.90 -17.26 9.25
C THR A 173 24.47 -18.18 10.38
N GLU A 174 24.88 -17.90 11.62
CA GLU A 174 24.54 -18.70 12.80
C GLU A 174 23.04 -18.81 13.02
N GLN A 175 22.32 -17.69 12.90
CA GLN A 175 20.88 -17.64 13.10
C GLN A 175 20.08 -18.32 11.97
N ASN A 176 20.65 -18.41 10.76
CA ASN A 176 19.92 -18.84 9.57
C ASN A 176 20.42 -20.14 8.94
N LYS A 177 21.43 -20.81 9.52
CA LYS A 177 22.04 -22.03 8.98
C LYS A 177 21.04 -23.16 8.71
N LYS A 178 19.97 -23.26 9.49
CA LYS A 178 18.92 -24.27 9.30
C LYS A 178 17.82 -23.84 8.32
N ASN A 179 17.74 -22.56 7.98
CA ASN A 179 16.59 -21.94 7.33
C ASN A 179 16.92 -21.36 5.95
N ILE A 180 18.20 -21.31 5.56
CA ILE A 180 18.69 -20.72 4.32
C ILE A 180 19.80 -21.61 3.78
N SER A 181 19.73 -21.98 2.49
CA SER A 181 20.67 -22.95 1.92
C SER A 181 22.10 -22.38 1.81
N ASN A 182 22.20 -21.11 1.47
CA ASN A 182 23.47 -20.40 1.28
C ASN A 182 23.85 -19.51 2.46
N ALA A 183 23.45 -19.89 3.69
CA ALA A 183 23.76 -19.11 4.89
C ALA A 183 25.28 -18.95 5.11
N GLU A 184 26.08 -19.96 4.75
CA GLU A 184 27.54 -19.98 4.91
C GLU A 184 28.25 -18.97 3.99
N ASP A 185 27.65 -18.55 2.88
CA ASP A 185 28.18 -17.48 2.02
C ASP A 185 28.34 -16.16 2.81
N PHE A 186 27.52 -15.99 3.85
CA PHE A 186 27.51 -14.79 4.69
C PHE A 186 28.38 -14.90 5.95
N ARG A 187 29.25 -15.92 6.06
CA ARG A 187 30.06 -16.15 7.27
C ARG A 187 30.99 -14.98 7.60
N ASN A 188 31.44 -14.24 6.58
CA ASN A 188 32.27 -13.04 6.74
C ASN A 188 31.45 -11.74 6.62
N PHE A 189 30.16 -11.78 6.96
CA PHE A 189 29.29 -10.60 6.90
C PHE A 189 28.73 -10.27 8.28
N ALA A 190 28.62 -8.99 8.58
CA ALA A 190 27.72 -8.48 9.61
C ALA A 190 26.45 -7.97 8.92
N ILE A 191 25.31 -8.57 9.26
CA ILE A 191 24.01 -8.27 8.64
C ILE A 191 22.96 -8.12 9.73
N ASP A 192 22.26 -7.00 9.72
CA ASP A 192 21.19 -6.73 10.68
C ASP A 192 20.03 -5.98 10.01
N ALA A 193 18.81 -6.24 10.46
CA ALA A 193 17.60 -5.63 9.92
C ALA A 193 17.25 -4.37 10.72
N VAL A 194 16.91 -3.29 10.02
CA VAL A 194 16.55 -2.01 10.63
C VAL A 194 15.33 -1.41 9.96
N THR A 195 14.48 -0.74 10.75
CA THR A 195 13.37 0.07 10.23
C THR A 195 13.79 1.53 10.18
N LEU A 196 13.68 2.17 9.00
CA LEU A 196 14.09 3.55 8.73
C LEU A 196 13.11 4.59 9.29
N SER A 197 12.82 4.50 10.58
CA SER A 197 11.97 5.46 11.30
C SER A 197 12.20 5.40 12.81
N PRO A 198 12.02 6.51 13.54
CA PRO A 198 11.94 6.47 15.00
C PRO A 198 10.77 5.62 15.47
N LYS A 199 10.92 4.97 16.64
CA LYS A 199 9.84 4.18 17.26
C LYS A 199 8.64 5.05 17.67
N GLU A 200 8.92 6.22 18.22
CA GLU A 200 7.91 7.12 18.81
C GLU A 200 7.15 7.90 17.72
N GLU A 201 5.81 8.01 17.82
CA GLU A 201 4.96 8.74 16.86
C GLU A 201 5.39 10.20 16.68
N LYS A 202 5.76 10.88 17.78
CA LYS A 202 6.29 12.25 17.75
C LYS A 202 7.56 12.35 16.90
N GLY A 203 8.48 11.38 17.04
CA GLY A 203 9.70 11.31 16.25
C GLY A 203 9.41 11.05 14.77
N GLN A 204 8.45 10.17 14.48
CA GLN A 204 8.01 9.91 13.11
C GLN A 204 7.43 11.16 12.46
N LYS A 205 6.54 11.86 13.15
CA LYS A 205 5.95 13.12 12.68
C LYS A 205 7.04 14.16 12.37
N LYS A 206 8.02 14.33 13.28
CA LYS A 206 9.17 15.24 13.07
C LYS A 206 9.93 14.91 11.79
N TYR A 207 10.28 13.63 11.57
CA TYR A 207 11.05 13.23 10.39
C TYR A 207 10.25 13.39 9.09
N ARG A 208 8.95 13.08 9.10
CA ARG A 208 8.05 13.35 7.97
C ARG A 208 7.96 14.83 7.63
N GLU A 209 7.77 15.67 8.64
CA GLU A 209 7.71 17.13 8.44
C GLU A 209 9.02 17.67 7.86
N ALA A 210 10.17 17.17 8.33
CA ALA A 210 11.47 17.53 7.78
C ALA A 210 11.63 17.11 6.30
N LEU A 211 11.26 15.88 5.95
CA LEU A 211 11.29 15.41 4.57
C LEU A 211 10.34 16.22 3.68
N ASN A 212 9.11 16.50 4.14
CA ASN A 212 8.11 17.25 3.39
C ASN A 212 8.47 18.73 3.14
N LYS A 213 9.44 19.28 3.88
CA LYS A 213 10.00 20.62 3.62
C LYS A 213 11.02 20.64 2.47
N THR A 214 11.51 19.48 2.04
CA THR A 214 12.42 19.38 0.89
C THR A 214 11.62 19.29 -0.42
N THR A 215 12.17 19.87 -1.50
CA THR A 215 11.51 19.91 -2.82
C THR A 215 11.08 18.53 -3.32
N ASP A 216 11.92 17.52 -3.10
CA ASP A 216 11.72 16.15 -3.61
C ASP A 216 11.25 15.17 -2.53
N LYS A 217 10.83 15.68 -1.36
CA LYS A 217 10.44 14.87 -0.18
C LYS A 217 11.47 13.81 0.21
N LYS A 218 12.76 14.13 0.04
CA LYS A 218 13.88 13.20 0.23
C LYS A 218 15.07 13.86 0.93
N THR A 219 15.89 13.02 1.53
CA THR A 219 17.19 13.38 2.09
C THR A 219 18.20 12.28 1.81
N LYS A 220 19.48 12.57 1.96
CA LYS A 220 20.54 11.56 1.83
C LYS A 220 21.13 11.22 3.18
N LEU A 221 21.46 9.95 3.32
CA LEU A 221 22.13 9.38 4.47
C LEU A 221 23.39 8.67 4.02
N PHE A 222 24.29 8.45 4.96
CA PHE A 222 25.46 7.61 4.77
C PHE A 222 25.66 6.67 5.95
N MET A 223 26.31 5.52 5.70
CA MET A 223 26.58 4.51 6.72
C MET A 223 27.99 4.72 7.28
N VAL A 224 28.09 4.67 8.60
CA VAL A 224 29.36 4.60 9.31
C VAL A 224 29.48 3.22 9.95
N VAL A 225 30.65 2.61 9.77
CA VAL A 225 31.00 1.32 10.35
C VAL A 225 32.14 1.52 11.33
N ASP A 226 31.88 1.20 12.60
CA ASP A 226 32.87 1.11 13.65
C ASP A 226 33.11 -0.38 13.94
N ALA A 227 34.32 -0.84 13.60
CA ALA A 227 34.77 -2.21 13.78
C ALA A 227 36.08 -2.26 14.59
N GLU A 228 36.25 -1.34 15.54
CA GLU A 228 37.43 -1.30 16.40
C GLU A 228 37.65 -2.63 17.15
N PRO A 229 38.91 -3.08 17.30
CA PRO A 229 39.22 -4.26 18.10
C PRO A 229 38.91 -4.00 19.57
N ALA A 230 38.45 -5.05 20.27
CA ALA A 230 38.25 -4.99 21.71
C ALA A 230 39.54 -4.53 22.42
N ASN A 231 39.39 -3.59 23.36
CA ASN A 231 40.50 -2.99 24.13
C ASN A 231 41.57 -2.28 23.28
N GLN A 232 41.26 -1.88 22.05
CA GLN A 232 42.21 -1.19 21.14
C GLN A 232 43.52 -1.98 20.91
N ASN A 233 43.47 -3.32 20.98
CA ASN A 233 44.66 -4.14 20.79
C ASN A 233 44.96 -4.35 19.30
N TRP A 234 45.87 -3.53 18.76
CA TRP A 234 46.15 -3.42 17.32
C TRP A 234 46.96 -4.57 16.72
N LEU A 235 47.53 -5.44 17.57
CA LEU A 235 48.20 -6.68 17.19
C LEU A 235 47.74 -7.79 18.14
N GLU A 236 47.02 -8.79 17.63
CA GLU A 236 46.56 -9.94 18.42
C GLU A 236 47.25 -11.21 17.89
N VAL A 237 48.11 -11.82 18.71
CA VAL A 237 48.73 -13.12 18.42
C VAL A 237 47.87 -14.20 19.07
N LYS A 238 47.32 -15.12 18.27
CA LYS A 238 46.57 -16.28 18.77
C LYS A 238 47.32 -17.56 18.42
N TYR A 239 47.99 -18.17 19.40
CA TYR A 239 48.72 -19.45 19.36
C TYR A 239 49.65 -19.67 18.14
N GLU A 240 49.12 -19.76 16.91
CA GLU A 240 49.84 -19.99 15.64
C GLU A 240 49.50 -18.99 14.50
N GLU A 241 48.60 -18.01 14.72
CA GLU A 241 48.20 -17.02 13.70
C GLU A 241 48.44 -15.57 14.16
N ILE A 242 48.98 -14.73 13.26
CA ILE A 242 49.21 -13.30 13.47
C ILE A 242 48.11 -12.50 12.75
N PHE A 243 47.38 -11.66 13.51
CA PHE A 243 46.38 -10.74 12.97
C PHE A 243 46.84 -9.28 13.06
N ASP A 244 46.72 -8.56 11.95
CA ASP A 244 46.85 -7.11 11.91
C ASP A 244 45.48 -6.47 12.16
N ASN A 245 45.33 -5.82 13.33
CA ASN A 245 44.09 -5.21 13.81
C ASN A 245 44.16 -3.67 13.80
N ARG A 246 45.08 -3.06 13.03
CA ARG A 246 45.16 -1.60 12.94
C ARG A 246 43.78 -1.01 12.55
N PRO A 247 43.35 0.09 13.18
CA PRO A 247 41.97 0.58 13.09
C PRO A 247 41.53 0.78 11.64
N ASN A 248 40.50 0.04 11.24
CA ASN A 248 39.83 0.21 9.96
C ASN A 248 38.60 1.10 10.19
N PHE A 249 38.83 2.40 10.39
CA PHE A 249 37.74 3.38 10.39
C PHE A 249 37.28 3.58 8.94
N TRP A 250 36.26 2.85 8.50
CA TRP A 250 35.66 3.07 7.19
C TRP A 250 34.59 4.15 7.31
N TYR A 251 35.02 5.41 7.17
CA TYR A 251 34.16 6.55 6.88
C TYR A 251 33.72 6.49 5.41
N TYR A 252 32.42 6.38 5.14
CA TYR A 252 31.87 6.57 3.80
C TYR A 252 30.92 7.79 3.81
N GLY A 253 31.47 9.00 3.88
CA GLY A 253 30.68 10.23 3.80
C GLY A 253 30.45 10.73 2.37
N ASP A 254 31.45 10.64 1.49
CA ASP A 254 31.39 11.23 0.15
C ASP A 254 31.24 10.19 -0.96
N GLY A 255 30.22 10.36 -1.80
CA GLY A 255 29.96 9.56 -3.01
C GLY A 255 29.14 8.28 -2.83
N ASN A 256 28.93 7.79 -1.59
CA ASN A 256 28.13 6.59 -1.30
C ASN A 256 26.84 6.90 -0.53
N TRP A 257 26.03 7.77 -1.11
CA TRP A 257 24.80 8.24 -0.50
C TRP A 257 23.63 7.29 -0.70
N PHE A 258 22.77 7.24 0.31
CA PHE A 258 21.52 6.51 0.29
C PHE A 258 20.36 7.51 0.43
N GLU A 259 19.40 7.49 -0.50
CA GLU A 259 18.24 8.38 -0.44
C GLU A 259 17.14 7.82 0.48
N LEU A 260 16.76 8.57 1.52
CA LEU A 260 15.54 8.31 2.29
C LEU A 260 14.42 9.23 1.80
N LYS A 261 13.27 8.66 1.45
CA LYS A 261 12.10 9.38 0.89
C LYS A 261 10.90 9.25 1.81
N ASP A 262 10.11 10.32 2.02
CA ASP A 262 8.76 10.14 2.58
C ASP A 262 7.77 9.90 1.45
N ASN A 263 7.47 8.63 1.19
CA ASN A 263 6.50 8.22 0.19
C ASN A 263 5.28 7.54 0.83
N SER A 264 4.76 8.03 1.95
CA SER A 264 3.56 7.46 2.59
C SER A 264 2.31 8.33 2.49
N ILE A 265 2.38 9.48 1.81
CA ILE A 265 1.25 10.39 1.65
C ILE A 265 0.78 10.38 0.20
N LEU A 266 -0.38 9.76 -0.02
CA LEU A 266 -1.05 9.76 -1.32
C LEU A 266 -1.58 11.17 -1.58
N GLU A 267 -1.08 11.85 -2.59
CA GLU A 267 -1.44 13.22 -2.93
C GLU A 267 -2.25 13.23 -4.22
N TYR A 268 -3.50 13.71 -4.14
CA TYR A 268 -4.36 13.92 -5.30
C TYR A 268 -4.33 15.38 -5.72
N ASN A 269 -4.23 15.60 -7.03
CA ASN A 269 -4.40 16.90 -7.67
C ASN A 269 -5.65 16.84 -8.57
N ILE A 270 -6.71 17.51 -8.13
CA ILE A 270 -7.99 17.60 -8.83
C ILE A 270 -8.02 18.92 -9.60
N TYR A 271 -8.22 18.89 -10.91
CA TYR A 271 -8.24 20.09 -11.74
C TYR A 271 -9.68 20.45 -12.13
N SER A 272 -9.97 21.74 -12.18
CA SER A 272 -11.24 22.29 -12.71
C SER A 272 -11.62 21.77 -14.11
N SER A 273 -10.67 21.27 -14.89
CA SER A 273 -10.92 20.62 -16.18
C SER A 273 -11.58 19.24 -16.10
N GLY A 274 -11.67 18.64 -14.91
CA GLY A 274 -12.11 17.24 -14.72
C GLY A 274 -10.95 16.23 -14.72
N LYS A 275 -9.71 16.68 -14.92
CA LYS A 275 -8.50 15.86 -14.78
C LYS A 275 -8.22 15.59 -13.30
N ILE A 276 -7.77 14.37 -12.99
CA ILE A 276 -7.30 14.01 -11.66
C ILE A 276 -5.94 13.32 -11.81
N GLU A 277 -4.97 13.74 -11.01
CA GLU A 277 -3.65 13.12 -10.91
C GLU A 277 -3.37 12.66 -9.50
N LYS A 278 -2.57 11.60 -9.35
CA LYS A 278 -2.04 11.17 -8.06
C LYS A 278 -0.59 10.74 -8.17
N ASN A 279 0.17 10.87 -7.09
CA ASN A 279 1.49 10.26 -7.01
C ASN A 279 1.40 8.72 -6.85
N ASN A 280 2.43 8.00 -7.28
CA ASN A 280 2.48 6.55 -7.15
C ASN A 280 3.07 6.11 -5.79
N ILE A 281 2.20 5.58 -4.93
CA ILE A 281 2.57 5.08 -3.61
C ILE A 281 1.99 3.69 -3.37
N LYS A 282 2.86 2.71 -3.10
CA LYS A 282 2.45 1.32 -2.84
C LYS A 282 1.76 1.12 -1.48
N LYS A 283 2.18 1.84 -0.44
CA LYS A 283 1.69 1.67 0.94
C LYS A 283 1.41 3.02 1.61
N PRO A 284 0.45 3.81 1.10
CA PRO A 284 0.14 5.09 1.67
C PRO A 284 -0.54 4.91 3.03
N LYS A 285 -0.15 5.75 3.99
CA LYS A 285 -0.76 5.80 5.33
C LYS A 285 -1.74 6.96 5.47
N GLU A 286 -1.56 7.99 4.65
CA GLU A 286 -2.35 9.21 4.67
C GLU A 286 -2.64 9.65 3.23
N VAL A 287 -3.66 10.48 3.08
CA VAL A 287 -4.07 11.09 1.82
C VAL A 287 -4.23 12.59 1.96
N ILE A 288 -3.78 13.35 0.97
CA ILE A 288 -4.00 14.78 0.81
C ILE A 288 -4.75 15.03 -0.50
N TYR A 289 -5.74 15.91 -0.47
CA TYR A 289 -6.41 16.38 -1.68
C TYR A 289 -6.08 17.85 -1.92
N ASN A 290 -5.72 18.16 -3.16
CA ASN A 290 -5.54 19.51 -3.66
C ASN A 290 -6.49 19.75 -4.82
N TYR A 291 -6.99 20.98 -4.93
CA TYR A 291 -7.77 21.43 -6.07
C TYR A 291 -7.04 22.56 -6.81
N TYR A 292 -7.02 22.49 -8.14
CA TYR A 292 -6.53 23.54 -9.02
C TYR A 292 -7.71 24.21 -9.70
N ASP A 293 -7.92 25.48 -9.37
CA ASP A 293 -9.01 26.27 -9.96
C ASP A 293 -8.75 26.59 -11.44
N VAL A 294 -9.71 27.25 -12.09
CA VAL A 294 -9.60 27.62 -13.52
C VAL A 294 -8.44 28.57 -13.83
N LYS A 295 -7.90 29.27 -12.82
CA LYS A 295 -6.73 30.14 -12.93
C LYS A 295 -5.43 29.42 -12.60
N GLY A 296 -5.50 28.13 -12.23
CA GLY A 296 -4.36 27.31 -11.86
C GLY A 296 -3.90 27.48 -10.40
N ASN A 297 -4.65 28.18 -9.54
CA ASN A 297 -4.24 28.30 -8.14
C ASN A 297 -4.48 26.97 -7.40
N LYS A 298 -3.50 26.55 -6.60
CA LYS A 298 -3.58 25.36 -5.75
C LYS A 298 -4.30 25.67 -4.43
N HIS A 299 -5.31 24.88 -4.11
CA HIS A 299 -6.06 24.91 -2.86
C HIS A 299 -5.86 23.57 -2.13
N LYS A 300 -5.22 23.56 -0.96
CA LYS A 300 -5.07 22.35 -0.13
C LYS A 300 -6.36 22.12 0.62
N LEU A 301 -7.12 21.09 0.23
CA LEU A 301 -8.45 20.81 0.77
C LEU A 301 -8.40 20.14 2.16
N GLY A 302 -7.36 19.36 2.41
CA GLY A 302 -7.11 18.75 3.71
C GLY A 302 -6.34 17.44 3.62
N GLN A 303 -6.17 16.78 4.77
CA GLN A 303 -5.45 15.53 4.93
C GLN A 303 -6.23 14.56 5.82
N SER A 304 -6.19 13.26 5.50
CA SER A 304 -6.82 12.20 6.32
C SER A 304 -5.93 10.96 6.38
N LYS A 305 -6.07 10.18 7.45
CA LYS A 305 -5.50 8.82 7.54
C LYS A 305 -6.21 7.87 6.55
N LEU A 306 -5.47 6.90 6.04
CA LEU A 306 -5.96 5.79 5.24
C LEU A 306 -5.99 4.52 6.07
N VAL A 307 -6.98 3.67 5.80
CA VAL A 307 -7.10 2.32 6.36
C VAL A 307 -6.95 1.32 5.22
N GLU A 308 -6.00 0.40 5.34
CA GLU A 308 -5.82 -0.71 4.40
C GLU A 308 -6.69 -1.90 4.80
N VAL A 309 -7.47 -2.43 3.86
CA VAL A 309 -8.43 -3.51 4.12
C VAL A 309 -8.43 -4.55 3.01
N ASP A 310 -8.90 -5.77 3.32
CA ASP A 310 -9.12 -6.79 2.30
C ASP A 310 -10.22 -6.37 1.32
N LYS A 311 -9.93 -6.46 0.03
CA LYS A 311 -10.87 -6.13 -1.03
C LYS A 311 -11.98 -7.16 -1.12
N TRP A 312 -13.21 -6.66 -1.15
CA TRP A 312 -14.40 -7.46 -1.40
C TRP A 312 -14.60 -7.65 -2.91
N LYS A 313 -14.87 -8.90 -3.32
CA LYS A 313 -15.33 -9.20 -4.69
C LYS A 313 -16.84 -8.99 -4.80
N LYS A 314 -17.57 -9.36 -3.75
CA LYS A 314 -19.02 -9.15 -3.54
C LYS A 314 -19.32 -9.21 -2.05
N LYS A 315 -20.55 -8.88 -1.64
CA LYS A 315 -20.97 -9.00 -0.24
C LYS A 315 -20.62 -10.39 0.33
N ASN A 316 -20.01 -10.42 1.50
CA ASN A 316 -19.57 -11.62 2.22
C ASN A 316 -18.47 -12.46 1.52
N VAL A 317 -17.87 -11.99 0.42
CA VAL A 317 -16.82 -12.72 -0.30
C VAL A 317 -15.66 -11.79 -0.69
N LYS A 318 -14.46 -12.10 -0.19
CA LYS A 318 -13.20 -11.42 -0.54
C LYS A 318 -12.66 -11.90 -1.89
N THR A 319 -11.74 -11.14 -2.48
CA THR A 319 -11.05 -11.59 -3.70
C THR A 319 -10.19 -12.82 -3.41
N ASN A 320 -9.91 -13.61 -4.44
CA ASN A 320 -8.97 -14.74 -4.38
C ASN A 320 -8.06 -14.67 -5.62
N PRO A 321 -6.76 -14.36 -5.47
CA PRO A 321 -6.04 -14.11 -4.22
C PRO A 321 -6.56 -12.87 -3.46
N ILE A 322 -6.28 -12.80 -2.16
CA ILE A 322 -6.67 -11.65 -1.32
C ILE A 322 -5.91 -10.42 -1.83
N GLU A 323 -6.66 -9.44 -2.33
CA GLU A 323 -6.17 -8.12 -2.72
C GLU A 323 -6.46 -7.14 -1.59
N ARG A 324 -5.69 -6.05 -1.52
CA ARG A 324 -5.89 -4.95 -0.58
C ARG A 324 -6.47 -3.74 -1.28
N THR A 325 -7.20 -2.92 -0.54
CA THR A 325 -7.67 -1.60 -0.97
C THR A 325 -7.59 -0.61 0.18
N PHE A 326 -7.59 0.69 -0.13
CA PHE A 326 -7.50 1.76 0.85
C PHE A 326 -8.82 2.49 0.98
N LEU A 327 -9.14 2.91 2.20
CA LEU A 327 -10.31 3.69 2.53
C LEU A 327 -9.92 4.90 3.39
N LEU A 328 -10.63 6.00 3.23
CA LEU A 328 -10.61 7.10 4.20
C LEU A 328 -12.00 7.29 4.83
N ASP A 329 -12.02 7.81 6.05
CA ASP A 329 -13.25 8.34 6.65
C ASP A 329 -13.55 9.72 6.05
N ALA A 330 -14.58 9.80 5.20
CA ALA A 330 -14.91 11.00 4.47
C ALA A 330 -15.25 12.19 5.38
N ARG A 331 -15.69 11.95 6.63
CA ARG A 331 -16.03 13.01 7.61
C ARG A 331 -14.84 13.89 7.97
N ASN A 332 -13.62 13.39 7.82
CA ASN A 332 -12.42 14.18 8.10
C ASN A 332 -12.21 15.30 7.08
N LEU A 333 -12.89 15.22 5.93
CA LEU A 333 -12.70 16.09 4.76
C LEU A 333 -14.04 16.43 4.11
N ASP A 334 -15.14 16.37 4.87
CA ASP A 334 -16.49 16.47 4.31
C ASP A 334 -16.94 17.91 4.05
N LYS A 335 -16.16 18.91 4.49
CA LYS A 335 -16.40 20.34 4.25
C LYS A 335 -15.10 21.08 3.99
N PHE A 336 -15.16 22.06 3.10
CA PHE A 336 -14.09 23.01 2.85
C PHE A 336 -14.68 24.34 2.39
N SER A 337 -14.11 25.45 2.83
CA SER A 337 -14.44 26.78 2.30
C SER A 337 -13.22 27.70 2.46
N SER A 338 -12.60 28.08 1.34
CA SER A 338 -11.50 29.04 1.33
C SER A 338 -11.31 29.62 -0.07
N LYS A 339 -11.00 30.92 -0.16
CA LYS A 339 -10.59 31.58 -1.42
C LYS A 339 -11.50 31.29 -2.63
N GLY A 340 -12.82 31.22 -2.40
CA GLY A 340 -13.82 30.96 -3.44
C GLY A 340 -14.03 29.49 -3.82
N VAL A 341 -13.25 28.56 -3.26
CA VAL A 341 -13.46 27.12 -3.39
C VAL A 341 -14.24 26.63 -2.18
N ARG A 342 -15.38 25.97 -2.42
CA ARG A 342 -16.23 25.45 -1.35
C ARG A 342 -16.93 24.16 -1.73
N TYR A 343 -17.09 23.28 -0.74
CA TYR A 343 -17.92 22.09 -0.82
C TYR A 343 -18.31 21.60 0.57
N GLY A 344 -19.36 20.78 0.66
CA GLY A 344 -19.87 20.31 1.94
C GLY A 344 -20.84 19.15 1.86
N ILE A 345 -20.64 18.15 2.73
CA ILE A 345 -21.63 17.15 3.09
C ILE A 345 -22.26 17.63 4.40
N ALA A 346 -23.44 18.24 4.30
CA ALA A 346 -24.13 18.80 5.44
C ALA A 346 -24.64 17.72 6.41
N LYS A 347 -25.01 16.55 5.87
CA LYS A 347 -25.66 15.50 6.67
C LYS A 347 -25.22 14.09 6.29
N TRP A 348 -24.75 13.35 7.27
CA TRP A 348 -24.52 11.91 7.19
C TRP A 348 -25.66 11.14 7.85
N SER A 349 -26.60 10.63 7.04
CA SER A 349 -27.76 9.85 7.49
C SER A 349 -27.47 8.36 7.40
N THR A 350 -26.51 7.86 8.20
CA THR A 350 -26.09 6.45 8.16
C THR A 350 -26.10 5.80 9.54
N SER A 351 -26.88 4.73 9.71
CA SER A 351 -27.00 4.01 10.99
C SER A 351 -25.86 3.03 11.26
N LYS A 352 -25.07 2.66 10.23
CA LYS A 352 -24.00 1.65 10.32
C LYS A 352 -22.57 2.21 10.19
N LYS A 353 -22.40 3.52 10.38
CA LYS A 353 -21.08 4.18 10.27
C LYS A 353 -20.42 4.00 8.89
N ARG A 354 -21.21 4.00 7.81
CA ARG A 354 -20.74 3.84 6.41
C ARG A 354 -20.09 5.11 5.86
N TYR A 355 -19.10 5.63 6.56
CA TYR A 355 -18.40 6.87 6.21
C TYR A 355 -17.19 6.65 5.29
N TYR A 356 -16.89 5.38 4.96
CA TYR A 356 -15.62 5.01 4.37
C TYR A 356 -15.73 4.88 2.86
N ILE A 357 -14.90 5.65 2.17
CA ILE A 357 -14.87 5.77 0.71
C ILE A 357 -13.46 5.48 0.20
N ASN A 358 -13.38 4.91 -1.00
CA ASN A 358 -12.11 4.77 -1.71
C ASN A 358 -11.54 6.16 -2.06
N PRO A 359 -10.23 6.40 -1.88
CA PRO A 359 -9.64 7.71 -2.12
C PRO A 359 -9.74 8.20 -3.58
N ASP A 360 -9.63 7.30 -4.55
CA ASP A 360 -9.80 7.62 -5.97
C ASP A 360 -11.25 8.12 -6.23
N CYS A 361 -12.22 7.41 -5.68
CA CYS A 361 -13.64 7.74 -5.78
C CYS A 361 -13.98 9.08 -5.07
N PHE A 362 -13.35 9.33 -3.92
CA PHE A 362 -13.57 10.57 -3.17
C PHE A 362 -12.98 11.79 -3.89
N ALA A 363 -11.82 11.65 -4.56
CA ALA A 363 -11.28 12.71 -5.41
C ALA A 363 -12.30 13.14 -6.47
N GLY A 364 -12.96 12.17 -7.11
CA GLY A 364 -13.99 12.44 -8.10
C GLY A 364 -15.25 13.08 -7.52
N LEU A 365 -15.67 12.66 -6.32
CA LEU A 365 -16.81 13.28 -5.63
C LEU A 365 -16.53 14.74 -5.25
N ILE A 366 -15.39 15.00 -4.63
CA ILE A 366 -14.97 16.37 -4.25
C ILE A 366 -14.90 17.27 -5.48
N GLY A 367 -14.28 16.80 -6.58
CA GLY A 367 -14.20 17.57 -7.82
C GLY A 367 -15.58 17.98 -8.35
N ALA A 368 -16.54 17.06 -8.35
CA ALA A 368 -17.91 17.32 -8.76
C ALA A 368 -18.65 18.29 -7.82
N MET A 369 -18.43 18.18 -6.50
CA MET A 369 -19.04 19.09 -5.54
C MET A 369 -18.48 20.51 -5.66
N ILE A 370 -17.17 20.66 -5.87
CA ILE A 370 -16.53 21.98 -6.05
C ILE A 370 -17.01 22.65 -7.33
N GLU A 371 -17.09 21.90 -8.44
CA GLU A 371 -17.55 22.42 -9.75
C GLU A 371 -18.91 23.12 -9.65
N GLU A 372 -19.84 22.51 -8.91
CA GLU A 372 -21.22 23.01 -8.77
C GLU A 372 -21.46 23.75 -7.46
N GLY A 373 -20.42 24.01 -6.67
CA GLY A 373 -20.50 24.71 -5.38
C GLY A 373 -21.48 24.06 -4.39
N ILE A 374 -21.45 22.74 -4.26
CA ILE A 374 -22.36 21.96 -3.41
C ILE A 374 -21.85 21.94 -1.97
N GLU A 375 -22.55 22.62 -1.07
CA GLU A 375 -22.22 22.71 0.38
C GLU A 375 -23.21 21.95 1.27
N ASP A 376 -24.30 21.50 0.67
CA ASP A 376 -25.52 20.98 1.30
C ASP A 376 -25.79 19.52 0.94
N LEU A 377 -24.76 18.75 0.59
CA LEU A 377 -24.95 17.36 0.17
C LEU A 377 -25.36 16.48 1.36
N GLY A 378 -26.39 15.65 1.17
CA GLY A 378 -26.71 14.56 2.09
C GLY A 378 -26.11 13.24 1.62
N SER A 379 -25.64 12.40 2.54
CA SER A 379 -25.16 11.04 2.23
C SER A 379 -25.74 10.01 3.20
N THR A 380 -26.20 8.86 2.70
CA THR A 380 -26.59 7.71 3.56
C THR A 380 -25.48 6.66 3.70
N GLY A 381 -24.36 6.90 3.04
CA GLY A 381 -23.09 6.21 3.23
C GLY A 381 -22.53 5.56 1.97
N PHE A 382 -21.27 5.14 2.12
CA PHE A 382 -20.50 4.34 1.18
C PHE A 382 -20.29 2.96 1.84
N SER A 383 -19.06 2.63 2.24
CA SER A 383 -18.74 1.37 2.91
C SER A 383 -18.51 1.52 4.41
N ASP A 384 -18.54 0.40 5.12
CA ASP A 384 -18.05 0.26 6.50
C ASP A 384 -16.51 0.35 6.54
N ILE A 385 -15.92 0.48 7.73
CA ILE A 385 -14.46 0.63 7.91
C ILE A 385 -13.62 -0.49 7.28
N ASN A 386 -14.18 -1.69 7.11
CA ASN A 386 -13.53 -2.85 6.51
C ASN A 386 -13.82 -3.00 4.99
N GLY A 387 -14.39 -1.98 4.37
CA GLY A 387 -14.83 -1.98 2.97
C GLY A 387 -16.13 -2.75 2.72
N GLY A 388 -16.79 -3.25 3.78
CA GLY A 388 -18.03 -4.00 3.67
C GLY A 388 -19.21 -3.10 3.27
N PRO A 389 -20.24 -3.65 2.61
CA PRO A 389 -21.38 -2.86 2.15
C PRO A 389 -22.47 -2.66 3.23
N GLY A 390 -22.28 -3.16 4.45
CA GLY A 390 -23.31 -3.22 5.47
C GLY A 390 -24.58 -3.94 5.00
N ASN A 391 -25.72 -3.26 5.06
CA ASN A 391 -27.00 -3.79 4.55
C ASN A 391 -27.09 -3.78 3.02
N SER A 392 -26.33 -2.92 2.34
CA SER A 392 -26.26 -2.90 0.87
C SER A 392 -25.60 -4.18 0.34
N SER A 393 -25.77 -4.43 -0.96
CA SER A 393 -25.04 -5.45 -1.72
C SER A 393 -23.98 -4.85 -2.64
N SER A 394 -24.06 -3.56 -2.97
CA SER A 394 -23.20 -2.88 -3.95
C SER A 394 -22.15 -1.95 -3.35
N HIS A 395 -22.31 -1.50 -2.10
CA HIS A 395 -21.43 -0.51 -1.44
C HIS A 395 -20.09 -1.11 -0.97
N ILE A 396 -19.49 -1.97 -1.78
CA ILE A 396 -18.22 -2.63 -1.44
C ILE A 396 -17.04 -1.72 -1.75
N ASN A 397 -15.98 -1.83 -0.94
CA ASN A 397 -14.69 -1.15 -1.11
C ASN A 397 -14.76 0.38 -1.17
N GLY A 398 -15.88 0.99 -0.77
CA GLY A 398 -16.08 2.44 -0.88
C GLY A 398 -16.14 2.94 -2.34
N GLU A 399 -16.45 2.06 -3.30
CA GLU A 399 -16.51 2.38 -4.74
C GLU A 399 -17.94 2.69 -5.23
N ALA A 400 -18.90 2.70 -4.31
CA ALA A 400 -20.28 3.09 -4.53
C ALA A 400 -20.86 3.71 -3.25
N GLY A 401 -21.85 4.58 -3.40
CA GLY A 401 -22.51 5.23 -2.28
C GLY A 401 -23.85 5.82 -2.66
N ASP A 402 -24.59 6.25 -1.64
CA ASP A 402 -25.92 6.82 -1.80
C ASP A 402 -25.91 8.28 -1.35
N LEU A 403 -26.19 9.17 -2.29
CA LEU A 403 -26.29 10.61 -2.04
C LEU A 403 -27.75 11.05 -2.08
N ARG A 404 -28.17 11.91 -1.16
CA ARG A 404 -29.50 12.51 -1.21
C ARG A 404 -29.61 13.40 -2.44
N TYR A 405 -30.81 13.45 -3.01
CA TYR A 405 -31.11 14.42 -4.05
C TYR A 405 -31.00 15.84 -3.49
N LEU A 406 -30.52 16.77 -4.32
CA LEU A 406 -30.37 18.17 -3.93
C LEU A 406 -31.74 18.81 -3.70
N SER A 407 -31.78 19.69 -2.70
CA SER A 407 -32.99 20.35 -2.23
C SER A 407 -32.85 21.85 -2.33
N THR A 408 -33.95 22.56 -2.61
CA THR A 408 -34.01 24.02 -2.50
C THR A 408 -33.89 24.47 -1.04
N ASN A 409 -34.15 23.59 -0.07
CA ASN A 409 -33.97 23.87 1.36
C ASN A 409 -32.49 23.88 1.80
N LYS A 410 -31.61 23.27 1.00
CA LYS A 410 -30.15 23.24 1.23
C LYS A 410 -29.69 22.72 2.60
N ASP A 411 -30.31 21.66 3.09
CA ASP A 411 -30.07 21.08 4.42
C ASP A 411 -29.42 19.67 4.39
N GLY A 412 -29.15 19.12 3.20
CA GLY A 412 -28.70 17.73 3.03
C GLY A 412 -29.73 16.68 3.51
N GLY A 413 -30.99 17.11 3.67
CA GLY A 413 -32.10 16.31 4.14
C GLY A 413 -32.54 15.22 3.15
N GLN A 414 -33.57 14.49 3.55
CA GLN A 414 -34.17 13.49 2.68
C GLN A 414 -35.07 14.17 1.66
N THR A 415 -34.70 14.08 0.39
CA THR A 415 -35.46 14.65 -0.72
C THR A 415 -35.90 13.54 -1.67
N TYR A 416 -37.20 13.50 -1.96
CA TYR A 416 -37.78 12.60 -2.95
C TYR A 416 -37.87 13.29 -4.31
N LEU A 417 -37.76 12.54 -5.40
CA LEU A 417 -37.89 13.06 -6.78
C LEU A 417 -39.22 13.79 -7.03
N GLN A 418 -40.26 13.48 -6.25
CA GLN A 418 -41.60 14.07 -6.33
C GLN A 418 -41.81 15.29 -5.42
N HIS A 419 -40.85 15.63 -4.56
CA HIS A 419 -40.99 16.77 -3.66
C HIS A 419 -40.94 18.09 -4.43
N SER A 420 -41.76 19.06 -4.01
CA SER A 420 -41.74 20.42 -4.57
C SER A 420 -40.41 21.15 -4.34
N HIS A 421 -39.66 20.77 -3.29
CA HIS A 421 -38.34 21.30 -2.98
C HIS A 421 -37.20 20.48 -3.59
N PHE A 422 -37.47 19.49 -4.46
CA PHE A 422 -36.41 18.82 -5.21
C PHE A 422 -35.81 19.79 -6.24
N ASP A 423 -34.52 20.07 -6.11
CA ASP A 423 -33.83 21.01 -7.00
C ASP A 423 -33.32 20.29 -8.26
N TYR A 424 -34.22 20.14 -9.22
CA TYR A 424 -33.95 19.43 -10.47
C TYR A 424 -32.75 20.02 -11.24
N GLU A 425 -32.69 21.34 -11.38
CA GLU A 425 -31.66 22.00 -12.18
C GLU A 425 -30.28 21.84 -11.54
N ARG A 426 -30.16 22.02 -10.22
CA ARG A 426 -28.90 21.72 -9.52
C ARG A 426 -28.53 20.24 -9.61
N GLN A 427 -29.51 19.34 -9.50
CA GLN A 427 -29.25 17.90 -9.59
C GLN A 427 -28.75 17.51 -10.99
N VAL A 428 -29.31 18.06 -12.05
CA VAL A 428 -28.87 17.83 -13.44
C VAL A 428 -27.42 18.26 -13.63
N LYS A 429 -27.05 19.45 -13.13
CA LYS A 429 -25.67 19.93 -13.20
C LYS A 429 -24.72 19.07 -12.37
N PHE A 430 -25.10 18.74 -11.14
CA PHE A 430 -24.31 17.87 -10.28
C PHE A 430 -24.08 16.48 -10.88
N ASN A 431 -25.09 15.88 -11.54
CA ASN A 431 -24.93 14.63 -12.25
C ASN A 431 -23.95 14.71 -13.42
N LYS A 432 -23.94 15.83 -14.15
CA LYS A 432 -22.96 16.08 -15.23
C LYS A 432 -21.55 16.26 -14.66
N ALA A 433 -21.42 16.97 -13.54
CA ALA A 433 -20.14 17.12 -12.83
C ALA A 433 -19.64 15.77 -12.30
N LEU A 434 -20.49 14.95 -11.69
CA LEU A 434 -20.17 13.57 -11.30
C LEU A 434 -19.62 12.77 -12.49
N TYR A 435 -20.26 12.87 -13.66
CA TYR A 435 -19.78 12.23 -14.89
C TYR A 435 -18.45 12.80 -15.42
N LYS A 436 -18.25 14.12 -15.34
CA LYS A 436 -17.00 14.79 -15.68
C LYS A 436 -15.84 14.22 -14.85
N PHE A 437 -16.05 14.07 -13.54
CA PHE A 437 -15.06 13.60 -12.57
C PHE A 437 -15.02 12.08 -12.35
N GLY A 438 -15.67 11.30 -13.22
CA GLY A 438 -15.43 9.86 -13.35
C GLY A 438 -16.56 8.94 -12.91
N TRP A 439 -17.58 9.43 -12.18
CA TRP A 439 -18.74 8.64 -11.77
C TRP A 439 -19.68 8.33 -12.94
N GLY A 440 -20.39 7.20 -12.92
CA GLY A 440 -21.37 6.89 -13.96
C GLY A 440 -20.78 6.55 -15.35
N ARG A 441 -19.45 6.40 -15.47
CA ARG A 441 -18.75 6.21 -16.75
C ARG A 441 -18.63 4.74 -17.16
N LYS A 442 -18.19 3.87 -16.25
CA LYS A 442 -18.12 2.42 -16.53
C LYS A 442 -19.50 1.78 -16.53
N LYS A 443 -20.40 2.29 -15.68
CA LYS A 443 -21.81 1.91 -15.56
C LYS A 443 -22.61 3.13 -15.15
N LYS A 444 -23.81 3.32 -15.70
CA LYS A 444 -24.70 4.44 -15.36
C LYS A 444 -25.13 4.34 -13.88
N MET A 445 -25.16 5.48 -13.18
CA MET A 445 -25.65 5.59 -11.79
C MET A 445 -27.12 5.16 -11.69
N LEU A 446 -27.65 4.85 -10.50
CA LEU A 446 -29.07 4.46 -10.36
C LEU A 446 -29.92 5.63 -9.86
N SER A 447 -31.07 5.78 -10.49
CA SER A 447 -32.15 6.68 -10.10
C SER A 447 -33.49 6.04 -10.47
N GLU A 448 -34.60 6.76 -10.28
CA GLU A 448 -35.93 6.33 -10.74
C GLU A 448 -36.47 7.29 -11.80
N ASN A 449 -37.41 6.80 -12.61
CA ASN A 449 -38.21 7.64 -13.49
C ASN A 449 -39.22 8.36 -12.59
N TYR A 450 -39.48 9.62 -12.88
CA TYR A 450 -40.46 10.41 -12.14
C TYR A 450 -41.17 11.38 -13.07
N GLU A 451 -42.39 11.73 -12.71
CA GLU A 451 -43.17 12.74 -13.41
C GLU A 451 -42.73 14.12 -12.95
N ARG A 452 -42.16 14.91 -13.87
CA ARG A 452 -41.74 16.27 -13.62
C ARG A 452 -42.76 17.24 -14.21
N PHE A 453 -43.20 18.21 -13.41
CA PHE A 453 -44.00 19.33 -13.90
C PHE A 453 -43.22 20.15 -14.94
N ILE A 454 -43.86 20.44 -16.07
CA ILE A 454 -43.30 21.25 -17.15
C ILE A 454 -43.95 22.63 -17.15
N GLU A 455 -45.28 22.65 -17.33
CA GLU A 455 -46.07 23.86 -17.43
C GLU A 455 -47.53 23.59 -17.10
N GLU A 456 -48.30 24.65 -16.85
CA GLU A 456 -49.76 24.59 -16.89
C GLU A 456 -50.23 25.06 -18.25
N LYS A 457 -51.08 24.26 -18.90
CA LYS A 457 -51.69 24.60 -20.18
C LYS A 457 -53.20 24.72 -20.02
N GLU A 458 -53.76 25.76 -20.62
CA GLU A 458 -55.20 25.93 -20.71
C GLU A 458 -55.75 25.04 -21.82
N VAL A 459 -56.63 24.11 -21.47
CA VAL A 459 -57.29 23.18 -22.39
C VAL A 459 -58.79 23.32 -22.30
N LEU A 460 -59.48 23.20 -23.43
CA LEU A 460 -60.94 23.21 -23.47
C LEU A 460 -61.45 21.84 -23.06
N ASN A 461 -62.21 21.77 -21.96
CA ASN A 461 -62.82 20.52 -21.54
C ASN A 461 -63.91 20.10 -22.55
N PRO A 462 -63.80 18.91 -23.17
CA PRO A 462 -64.70 18.51 -24.25
C PRO A 462 -66.16 18.36 -23.81
N LYS A 463 -66.39 18.09 -22.51
CA LYS A 463 -67.73 17.90 -21.91
C LYS A 463 -68.34 19.21 -21.43
N THR A 464 -67.58 20.02 -20.69
CA THR A 464 -68.13 21.23 -20.06
C THR A 464 -67.99 22.48 -20.93
N LYS A 465 -67.21 22.40 -22.02
CA LYS A 465 -66.82 23.53 -22.88
C LYS A 465 -66.17 24.70 -22.13
N LYS A 466 -65.72 24.47 -20.89
CA LYS A 466 -64.99 25.44 -20.09
C LYS A 466 -63.50 25.25 -20.28
N LYS A 467 -62.76 26.35 -20.19
CA LYS A 467 -61.30 26.33 -20.20
C LYS A 467 -60.80 25.90 -18.83
N GLU A 468 -59.98 24.88 -18.79
CA GLU A 468 -59.42 24.29 -17.58
C GLU A 468 -57.89 24.30 -17.66
N LYS A 469 -57.22 24.59 -16.55
CA LYS A 469 -55.75 24.51 -16.46
C LYS A 469 -55.36 23.07 -16.15
N VAL A 470 -54.60 22.45 -17.04
CA VAL A 470 -54.06 21.10 -16.85
C VAL A 470 -52.55 21.18 -16.67
N LYS A 471 -52.05 20.48 -15.64
CA LYS A 471 -50.63 20.33 -15.39
C LYS A 471 -50.05 19.35 -16.40
N VAL A 472 -49.13 19.84 -17.24
CA VAL A 472 -48.37 19.02 -18.16
C VAL A 472 -47.17 18.46 -17.42
N THR A 473 -47.09 17.14 -17.31
CA THR A 473 -45.92 16.46 -16.75
C THR A 473 -45.15 15.71 -17.84
N LYS A 474 -43.87 15.46 -17.58
CA LYS A 474 -43.00 14.64 -18.42
C LYS A 474 -42.29 13.60 -17.57
N THR A 475 -42.41 12.33 -17.96
CA THR A 475 -41.56 11.27 -17.43
C THR A 475 -40.09 11.61 -17.68
N THR A 476 -39.36 11.79 -16.60
CA THR A 476 -37.98 12.27 -16.60
C THR A 476 -37.08 11.25 -15.91
N LEU A 477 -35.85 11.12 -16.43
CA LEU A 477 -34.75 10.42 -15.80
C LEU A 477 -33.54 11.36 -15.72
N LEU A 478 -32.82 11.33 -14.61
CA LEU A 478 -31.64 12.19 -14.44
C LEU A 478 -30.50 11.77 -15.37
N PRO A 479 -29.69 12.73 -15.87
CA PRO A 479 -28.60 12.42 -16.79
C PRO A 479 -27.56 11.51 -16.13
N HIS A 480 -26.92 10.68 -16.96
CA HIS A 480 -25.92 9.68 -16.53
C HIS A 480 -26.45 8.65 -15.51
N THR A 481 -27.78 8.49 -15.44
CA THR A 481 -28.43 7.47 -14.63
C THR A 481 -29.18 6.46 -15.50
N GLN A 482 -29.54 5.33 -14.90
CA GLN A 482 -30.51 4.37 -15.40
C GLN A 482 -31.63 4.19 -14.37
N HIS A 483 -32.84 3.95 -14.87
CA HIS A 483 -33.96 3.59 -14.02
C HIS A 483 -33.69 2.25 -13.31
N TYR A 484 -33.82 2.21 -11.99
CA TYR A 484 -33.79 0.97 -11.25
C TYR A 484 -34.77 1.00 -10.07
N LYS A 485 -35.79 0.15 -10.16
CA LYS A 485 -36.81 -0.07 -9.14
C LYS A 485 -37.13 -1.56 -9.09
N THR A 486 -37.15 -2.13 -7.89
CA THR A 486 -37.72 -3.45 -7.62
C THR A 486 -38.75 -3.33 -6.49
N GLU A 487 -39.43 -4.42 -6.15
CA GLU A 487 -40.36 -4.44 -5.01
C GLU A 487 -39.67 -4.08 -3.69
N LYS A 488 -38.39 -4.43 -3.54
CA LYS A 488 -37.63 -4.27 -2.28
C LYS A 488 -36.62 -3.13 -2.32
N VAL A 489 -36.30 -2.60 -3.50
CA VAL A 489 -35.23 -1.61 -3.68
C VAL A 489 -35.75 -0.43 -4.48
N ARG A 490 -35.56 0.76 -3.92
CA ARG A 490 -36.06 2.03 -4.43
C ARG A 490 -34.95 3.08 -4.40
N HIS A 491 -34.91 3.94 -5.42
CA HIS A 491 -33.97 5.06 -5.61
C HIS A 491 -34.69 6.41 -5.79
N TYR A 492 -35.96 6.53 -5.39
CA TYR A 492 -36.69 7.80 -5.43
C TYR A 492 -36.21 8.83 -4.38
N HIS A 493 -35.36 8.43 -3.44
CA HIS A 493 -34.94 9.25 -2.28
C HIS A 493 -33.43 9.47 -2.14
N HIS A 494 -32.67 8.99 -3.12
CA HIS A 494 -31.23 9.13 -3.24
C HIS A 494 -30.81 8.75 -4.67
N ILE A 495 -29.68 9.30 -5.12
CA ILE A 495 -28.94 8.79 -6.27
C ILE A 495 -27.92 7.76 -5.77
N HIS A 496 -27.91 6.57 -6.40
CA HIS A 496 -26.88 5.58 -6.16
C HIS A 496 -25.71 5.82 -7.12
N ILE A 497 -24.62 6.37 -6.60
CA ILE A 497 -23.41 6.61 -7.38
C ILE A 497 -22.54 5.36 -7.39
N PHE A 498 -22.13 4.93 -8.58
CA PHE A 498 -21.21 3.81 -8.81
C PHE A 498 -20.65 3.91 -10.25
N GLY A 499 -19.88 2.91 -10.67
CA GLY A 499 -19.35 2.85 -12.04
C GLY A 499 -18.25 3.89 -12.27
N PHE A 500 -17.46 4.17 -11.24
CA PHE A 500 -16.32 5.07 -11.31
C PHE A 500 -15.29 4.57 -12.32
N ASP A 501 -14.77 5.47 -13.16
CA ASP A 501 -13.73 5.17 -14.13
C ASP A 501 -12.35 5.49 -13.58
N PHE A 502 -11.71 4.50 -12.95
CA PHE A 502 -10.36 4.64 -12.39
C PHE A 502 -9.30 5.05 -13.42
N SER A 503 -9.53 4.84 -14.72
CA SER A 503 -8.59 5.30 -15.76
C SER A 503 -8.54 6.83 -15.92
N LYS A 504 -9.48 7.56 -15.30
CA LYS A 504 -9.45 9.02 -15.24
C LYS A 504 -8.39 9.58 -14.31
N ILE A 505 -7.85 8.74 -13.43
CA ILE A 505 -6.81 9.14 -12.47
C ILE A 505 -5.47 8.76 -13.07
N LYS A 506 -4.69 9.78 -13.41
CA LYS A 506 -3.35 9.59 -13.97
C LYS A 506 -2.33 9.53 -12.83
N GLU A 507 -1.55 8.47 -12.79
CA GLU A 507 -0.37 8.41 -11.93
C GLU A 507 0.74 9.28 -12.52
N VAL A 508 1.32 10.14 -11.69
CA VAL A 508 2.41 11.08 -12.05
C VAL A 508 3.63 10.92 -11.18
#